data_AF-A0A917YAT0-F1
#
_entry.id   AF-A0A917YAT0-F1
#
_cell.length_a   1.000
_cell.length_b   1.000
_cell.length_c   1.000
_cell.angle_alpha   90.00
_cell.angle_beta   90.00
_cell.angle_gamma   90.00
#
_symmetry.space_group_name_H-M   'P 1'
#
loop_
_entity.id
_entity.type
_entity.pdbx_description
1 polymer ?
#
loop_
_entity_poly.entity_id
_entity_poly.type
_entity_poly.pdbx_seq_one_letter_code
_entity_poly.pdbx_strand_id
1 'polypeptide(L)'
;MPPGTYQDTLPYVPRGRRAPSWAKPDPIDELTERLHDFIAAAVHPDEIAALLESDGMSDDRIRERYGVKNSFALAEELYERVERAYPEPEGPVHDPWQLGLLGCLLRGVVFALPGLGYVLGAPLLAGPKDGFGLPAGTVPLLAGALCGWTWNQGLAHRAHSWLGLGDRTAARRSLLVGAPVGMLLGSLVALAAAGTADPGAVAFAAGQSCYLGAATVLLVMGRERALLTALSPMTAGAVLALVHPVPDLARATLLLGSLAAVALLALLEVAPAVRESGNGSWAAGLAALLPYGAFGVPVRPSRTAAPWLAGSLPYALFGLGSGVLVLYAAIGDVLAGAHTTVAAPAAVALTVSMGPAEWLLFRFRSGSLAGLRSSGTAKGFWRTTAIILVRCLTGYLAALLALSLATSALWPHAPATAGGVRLAGLLLLGVVLWTALLLQSFGAVTGAAVVCGVAALAQTVALATHAGSPHWVGPIVYGAAAGVQTGLVCGLLGRATAHR
;
A
#
# COMPACT_ATOMS: atom_id res chain seq x y z
N MET A 1 45.06 1.97 -28.29
CA MET A 1 43.89 1.15 -27.92
C MET A 1 42.77 2.07 -27.48
N PRO A 2 41.53 1.75 -27.85
CA PRO A 2 40.58 1.35 -26.82
C PRO A 2 40.08 -0.10 -27.02
N PRO A 3 39.67 -0.78 -25.94
CA PRO A 3 39.36 -2.21 -25.91
C PRO A 3 37.86 -2.44 -26.06
N GLY A 4 37.50 -3.28 -27.02
CA GLY A 4 36.11 -3.64 -27.29
C GLY A 4 36.02 -4.44 -28.57
N THR A 5 36.31 -5.74 -28.50
CA THR A 5 35.86 -6.81 -29.40
C THR A 5 36.51 -8.13 -28.96
N TYR A 6 36.11 -8.63 -27.78
CA TYR A 6 36.10 -10.08 -27.59
C TYR A 6 34.80 -10.60 -28.21
N GLN A 7 34.86 -10.86 -29.52
CA GLN A 7 33.97 -11.79 -30.19
C GLN A 7 34.84 -12.95 -30.67
N ASP A 8 35.21 -13.83 -29.74
CA ASP A 8 35.37 -15.24 -30.08
C ASP A 8 33.98 -15.87 -29.97
N THR A 9 33.10 -15.51 -30.92
CA THR A 9 31.96 -16.33 -31.29
C THR A 9 32.47 -17.45 -32.18
N LEU A 10 33.24 -18.37 -31.59
CA LEU A 10 33.34 -19.70 -32.17
C LEU A 10 32.08 -20.46 -31.76
N PRO A 11 31.30 -21.01 -32.70
CA PRO A 11 30.28 -21.98 -32.34
C PRO A 11 30.99 -23.11 -31.59
N TYR A 12 30.53 -23.40 -30.37
CA TYR A 12 30.96 -24.58 -29.63
C TYR A 12 30.75 -25.79 -30.52
N VAL A 13 31.85 -26.32 -31.07
CA VAL A 13 31.84 -27.58 -31.80
C VAL A 13 31.66 -28.64 -30.72
N PRO A 14 30.53 -29.37 -30.68
CA PRO A 14 30.38 -30.46 -29.73
C PRO A 14 31.54 -31.43 -29.98
N ARG A 15 32.47 -31.51 -29.03
CA ARG A 15 33.47 -32.57 -29.00
C ARG A 15 32.76 -33.84 -28.52
N GLY A 16 31.78 -34.29 -29.29
CA GLY A 16 31.39 -35.68 -29.27
C GLY A 16 32.62 -36.45 -29.71
N ARG A 17 33.33 -37.08 -28.75
CA ARG A 17 34.26 -38.15 -29.06
C ARG A 17 33.43 -39.20 -29.81
N ARG A 18 33.42 -39.14 -31.14
CA ARG A 18 32.86 -40.21 -31.97
C ARG A 18 33.77 -41.42 -31.75
N ALA A 19 33.44 -42.21 -30.74
CA ALA A 19 33.98 -43.52 -30.57
C ALA A 19 33.62 -44.32 -31.84
N PRO A 20 34.56 -45.07 -32.43
CA PRO A 20 34.28 -45.87 -33.60
C PRO A 20 33.21 -46.92 -33.27
N SER A 21 32.38 -47.31 -34.26
CA SER A 21 31.18 -48.13 -34.06
C SER A 21 31.41 -49.53 -33.45
N TRP A 22 32.68 -49.94 -33.30
CA TRP A 22 33.11 -51.19 -32.68
C TRP A 22 33.54 -51.04 -31.21
N ALA A 23 33.68 -49.82 -30.69
CA ALA A 23 33.98 -49.57 -29.30
C ALA A 23 32.70 -49.68 -28.46
N LYS A 24 32.80 -50.33 -27.28
CA LYS A 24 31.69 -50.34 -26.32
C LYS A 24 31.34 -48.90 -25.92
N PRO A 25 30.05 -48.56 -25.74
CA PRO A 25 29.63 -47.25 -25.25
C PRO A 25 30.36 -46.90 -23.93
N ASP A 26 30.73 -45.63 -23.75
CA ASP A 26 31.25 -45.18 -22.47
C ASP A 26 30.12 -45.35 -21.42
N PRO A 27 30.33 -46.09 -20.33
CA PRO A 27 29.32 -46.25 -19.30
C PRO A 27 28.86 -44.92 -18.69
N ILE A 28 29.71 -43.88 -18.70
CA ILE A 28 29.32 -42.53 -18.27
C ILE A 28 28.37 -41.88 -19.29
N ASP A 29 28.54 -42.13 -20.59
CA ASP A 29 27.63 -41.61 -21.62
C ASP A 29 26.24 -42.27 -21.52
N GLU A 30 26.18 -43.59 -21.25
CA GLU A 30 24.91 -44.28 -20.98
C GLU A 30 24.20 -43.71 -19.72
N LEU A 31 24.97 -43.41 -18.67
CA LEU A 31 24.44 -42.79 -17.46
C LEU A 31 23.96 -41.37 -17.73
N THR A 32 24.69 -40.64 -18.58
CA THR A 32 24.37 -39.28 -19.01
C THR A 32 23.06 -39.24 -19.78
N GLU A 33 22.84 -40.16 -20.72
CA GLU A 33 21.57 -40.26 -21.45
C GLU A 33 20.41 -40.61 -20.52
N ARG A 34 20.61 -41.57 -19.62
CA ARG A 34 19.55 -42.04 -18.73
C ARG A 34 19.09 -40.99 -17.71
N LEU A 35 20.02 -40.17 -17.22
CA LEU A 35 19.75 -39.14 -16.21
C LEU A 35 19.76 -37.74 -16.81
N HIS A 36 19.68 -37.61 -18.15
CA HIS A 36 19.91 -36.37 -18.88
C HIS A 36 19.08 -35.21 -18.33
N ASP A 37 17.76 -35.41 -18.18
CA ASP A 37 16.85 -34.35 -17.75
C ASP A 37 17.17 -33.83 -16.34
N PHE A 38 17.54 -34.73 -15.42
CA PHE A 38 17.92 -34.35 -14.06
C PHE A 38 19.29 -33.69 -14.03
N ILE A 39 20.26 -34.27 -14.74
CA ILE A 39 21.61 -33.72 -14.83
C ILE A 39 21.53 -32.33 -15.43
N ALA A 40 20.81 -32.12 -16.54
CA ALA A 40 20.67 -30.82 -17.20
C ALA A 40 20.04 -29.76 -16.29
N ALA A 41 19.10 -30.17 -15.43
CA ALA A 41 18.41 -29.30 -14.48
C ALA A 41 19.21 -28.99 -13.20
N ALA A 42 20.19 -29.82 -12.85
CA ALA A 42 20.95 -29.68 -11.60
C ALA A 42 21.73 -28.35 -11.55
N VAL A 43 21.60 -27.65 -10.43
CA VAL A 43 22.26 -26.34 -10.18
C VAL A 43 23.69 -26.53 -9.66
N HIS A 44 23.96 -27.67 -9.03
CA HIS A 44 25.26 -28.01 -8.48
C HIS A 44 25.56 -29.51 -8.65
N PRO A 45 26.83 -29.92 -8.87
CA PRO A 45 27.19 -31.34 -8.94
C PRO A 45 26.75 -32.14 -7.70
N ASP A 46 26.73 -31.54 -6.51
CA ASP A 46 26.27 -32.22 -5.29
C ASP A 46 24.81 -32.69 -5.35
N GLU A 47 23.93 -32.03 -6.13
CA GLU A 47 22.56 -32.49 -6.36
C GLU A 47 22.54 -33.80 -7.15
N ILE A 48 23.46 -33.95 -8.11
CA ILE A 48 23.66 -35.18 -8.88
C ILE A 48 24.28 -36.25 -7.97
N ALA A 49 25.25 -35.91 -7.13
CA ALA A 49 25.83 -36.84 -6.17
C ALA A 49 24.77 -37.39 -5.20
N ALA A 50 23.89 -36.53 -4.69
CA ALA A 50 22.77 -36.91 -3.84
C ALA A 50 21.79 -37.85 -4.56
N LEU A 51 21.49 -37.59 -5.83
CA LEU A 51 20.66 -38.49 -6.64
C LEU A 51 21.33 -39.87 -6.79
N LEU A 52 22.62 -39.90 -7.18
CA LEU A 52 23.37 -41.14 -7.38
C LEU A 52 23.43 -41.98 -6.09
N GLU A 53 23.63 -41.33 -4.94
CA GLU A 53 23.62 -42.00 -3.63
C GLU A 53 22.22 -42.52 -3.27
N SER A 54 21.17 -41.73 -3.53
CA SER A 54 19.78 -42.14 -3.28
C SER A 54 19.32 -43.32 -4.15
N ASP A 55 19.88 -43.44 -5.36
CA ASP A 55 19.70 -44.58 -6.27
C ASP A 55 20.53 -45.82 -5.85
N GLY A 56 21.24 -45.74 -4.72
CA GLY A 56 22.02 -46.83 -4.15
C GLY A 56 23.36 -47.08 -4.86
N MET A 57 23.94 -46.08 -5.51
CA MET A 57 25.30 -46.19 -6.03
C MET A 57 26.33 -46.00 -4.91
N SER A 58 26.97 -47.10 -4.50
CA SER A 58 28.13 -47.04 -3.61
C SER A 58 29.40 -46.62 -4.36
N ASP A 59 30.35 -46.03 -3.64
CA ASP A 59 31.65 -45.65 -4.20
C ASP A 59 32.41 -46.82 -4.84
N ASP A 60 32.30 -48.03 -4.29
CA ASP A 60 32.90 -49.23 -4.86
C ASP A 60 32.32 -49.55 -6.24
N ARG A 61 30.99 -49.49 -6.36
CA ARG A 61 30.29 -49.75 -7.62
C ARG A 61 30.59 -48.65 -8.64
N ILE A 62 30.76 -47.41 -8.19
CA ILE A 62 31.10 -46.28 -9.04
C ILE A 62 32.52 -46.44 -9.61
N ARG A 63 33.47 -46.81 -8.75
CA ARG A 63 34.86 -47.07 -9.14
C ARG A 63 35.00 -48.24 -10.10
N GLU A 64 34.27 -49.33 -9.86
CA GLU A 64 34.30 -50.52 -10.73
C GLU A 64 33.65 -50.27 -12.10
N ARG A 65 32.53 -49.53 -12.14
CA ARG A 65 31.73 -49.37 -13.37
C ARG A 65 32.10 -48.15 -14.21
N TYR A 66 32.50 -47.05 -13.58
CA TYR A 66 32.75 -45.77 -14.25
C TYR A 66 34.20 -45.29 -14.14
N GLY A 67 35.05 -45.96 -13.36
CA GLY A 67 36.49 -45.65 -13.28
C GLY A 67 36.83 -44.37 -12.51
N VAL A 68 35.85 -43.74 -11.86
CA VAL A 68 36.01 -42.51 -11.05
C VAL A 68 35.96 -42.83 -9.56
N LYS A 69 36.51 -41.93 -8.73
CA LYS A 69 36.85 -42.24 -7.33
C LYS A 69 35.64 -42.44 -6.41
N ASN A 70 34.57 -41.67 -6.61
CA ASN A 70 33.39 -41.61 -5.73
C ASN A 70 32.21 -40.91 -6.45
N SER A 71 31.06 -40.85 -5.78
CA SER A 71 29.84 -40.18 -6.28
C SER A 71 30.03 -38.71 -6.64
N PHE A 72 30.85 -37.97 -5.88
CA PHE A 72 31.15 -36.56 -6.17
C PHE A 72 31.95 -36.37 -7.46
N ALA A 73 32.99 -37.18 -7.68
CA ALA A 73 33.78 -37.13 -8.90
C ALA A 73 32.96 -37.53 -10.13
N LEU A 74 32.08 -38.53 -9.99
CA LEU A 74 31.14 -38.91 -11.06
C LEU A 74 30.15 -37.77 -11.34
N ALA A 75 29.64 -37.12 -10.30
CA ALA A 75 28.70 -36.03 -10.43
C ALA A 75 29.31 -34.79 -11.11
N GLU A 76 30.56 -34.43 -10.79
CA GLU A 76 31.29 -33.36 -11.50
C GLU A 76 31.43 -33.69 -12.99
N GLU A 77 31.82 -34.92 -13.33
CA GLU A 77 31.99 -35.34 -14.72
C GLU A 77 30.66 -35.35 -15.50
N LEU A 78 29.56 -35.78 -14.88
CA LEU A 78 28.21 -35.68 -15.46
C LEU A 78 27.75 -34.22 -15.61
N TYR A 79 28.07 -33.38 -14.62
CA TYR A 79 27.73 -31.96 -14.62
C TYR A 79 28.42 -31.20 -15.76
N GLU A 80 29.69 -31.50 -16.03
CA GLU A 80 30.45 -30.88 -17.13
C GLU A 80 30.03 -31.36 -18.53
N ARG A 81 29.55 -32.60 -18.66
CA ARG A 81 29.21 -33.22 -19.96
C ARG A 81 27.88 -32.74 -20.56
N VAL A 82 26.92 -32.33 -19.73
CA VAL A 82 25.56 -31.98 -20.17
C VAL A 82 25.36 -30.46 -20.17
N GLU A 83 24.84 -29.92 -21.27
CA GLU A 83 24.42 -28.53 -21.34
C GLU A 83 23.30 -28.25 -20.33
N ARG A 84 23.42 -27.15 -19.58
CA ARG A 84 22.45 -26.81 -18.54
C ARG A 84 21.12 -26.43 -19.18
N ALA A 85 20.06 -27.13 -18.80
CA ALA A 85 18.69 -26.82 -19.17
C ALA A 85 17.84 -26.83 -17.91
N TYR A 86 17.34 -25.66 -17.51
CA TYR A 86 16.49 -25.52 -16.34
C TYR A 86 15.02 -25.60 -16.78
N PRO A 87 14.33 -26.75 -16.57
CA PRO A 87 12.93 -26.88 -16.95
C PRO A 87 12.08 -25.87 -16.17
N GLU A 88 11.07 -25.32 -16.84
CA GLU A 88 10.11 -24.44 -16.17
C GLU A 88 9.32 -25.26 -15.12
N PRO A 89 9.16 -24.76 -13.88
CA PRO A 89 8.47 -25.51 -12.82
C PRO A 89 7.06 -25.95 -13.24
N GLU A 90 6.68 -27.17 -12.90
CA GLU A 90 5.33 -27.67 -13.18
C GLU A 90 4.27 -26.93 -12.33
N GLY A 91 3.18 -26.54 -12.98
CA GLY A 91 1.99 -25.97 -12.34
C GLY A 91 1.78 -24.48 -12.61
N PRO A 92 0.59 -23.96 -12.24
CA PRO A 92 0.28 -22.55 -12.42
C PRO A 92 1.22 -21.73 -11.53
N VAL A 93 1.91 -20.78 -12.15
CA VAL A 93 2.91 -19.98 -11.45
C VAL A 93 2.25 -19.22 -10.30
N HIS A 94 2.76 -19.42 -9.07
CA HIS A 94 2.24 -18.72 -7.91
C HIS A 94 2.40 -17.19 -8.10
N ASP A 95 1.28 -16.48 -8.01
CA ASP A 95 1.21 -15.03 -8.05
C ASP A 95 0.72 -14.53 -6.67
N PRO A 96 1.63 -14.01 -5.84
CA PRO A 96 1.29 -13.54 -4.49
C PRO A 96 0.44 -12.25 -4.51
N TRP A 97 0.24 -11.63 -5.68
CA TRP A 97 -0.50 -10.37 -5.82
C TRP A 97 -1.96 -10.57 -6.26
N GLN A 98 -2.43 -11.81 -6.41
CA GLN A 98 -3.83 -12.07 -6.74
C GLN A 98 -4.75 -11.77 -5.55
N LEU A 99 -5.55 -10.71 -5.69
CA LEU A 99 -6.58 -10.35 -4.74
C LEU A 99 -7.95 -10.25 -5.40
N GLY A 100 -8.98 -10.64 -4.63
CA GLY A 100 -10.37 -10.55 -5.05
C GLY A 100 -10.86 -9.12 -5.11
N LEU A 101 -11.45 -8.72 -6.25
CA LEU A 101 -12.03 -7.39 -6.49
C LEU A 101 -12.98 -6.96 -5.35
N LEU A 102 -13.80 -7.87 -4.86
CA LEU A 102 -14.79 -7.59 -3.81
C LEU A 102 -14.14 -7.10 -2.51
N GLY A 103 -12.96 -7.60 -2.16
CA GLY A 103 -12.22 -7.16 -0.97
C GLY A 103 -11.76 -5.71 -1.09
N CYS A 104 -11.19 -5.35 -2.25
CA CYS A 104 -10.77 -3.98 -2.54
C CYS A 104 -11.96 -3.02 -2.59
N LEU A 105 -13.06 -3.43 -3.24
CA LEU A 105 -14.29 -2.62 -3.29
C LEU A 105 -14.89 -2.40 -1.90
N LEU A 106 -14.95 -3.44 -1.07
CA LEU A 106 -15.37 -3.34 0.32
C LEU A 106 -14.51 -2.32 1.08
N ARG A 107 -13.19 -2.34 0.88
CA ARG A 107 -12.28 -1.38 1.50
C ARG A 107 -12.58 0.05 1.08
N GLY A 108 -12.79 0.29 -0.22
CA GLY A 108 -13.20 1.60 -0.75
C GLY A 108 -14.51 2.11 -0.13
N VAL A 109 -15.51 1.24 0.02
CA VAL A 109 -16.76 1.59 0.71
C VAL A 109 -16.52 1.93 2.18
N VAL A 110 -15.79 1.09 2.89
CA VAL A 110 -15.48 1.29 4.33
C VAL A 110 -14.69 2.58 4.57
N PHE A 111 -13.84 3.02 3.64
CA PHE A 111 -13.18 4.31 3.71
C PHE A 111 -14.14 5.51 3.54
N ALA A 112 -15.23 5.35 2.79
CA ALA A 112 -16.20 6.40 2.52
C ALA A 112 -17.28 6.54 3.62
N LEU A 113 -17.69 5.44 4.26
CA LEU A 113 -18.77 5.42 5.26
C LEU A 113 -18.63 6.43 6.41
N PRO A 114 -17.43 6.70 6.97
CA PRO A 114 -17.25 7.69 8.02
C PRO A 114 -17.67 9.09 7.60
N GLY A 115 -17.63 9.39 6.29
CA GLY A 115 -18.12 10.64 5.73
C GLY A 115 -19.61 10.89 6.01
N LEU A 116 -20.41 9.82 6.16
CA LEU A 116 -21.81 9.93 6.55
C LEU A 116 -21.99 10.34 8.02
N GLY A 117 -20.97 10.15 8.85
CA GLY A 117 -20.94 10.70 10.21
C GLY A 117 -21.01 12.22 10.23
N TYR A 118 -20.48 12.90 9.21
CA TYR A 118 -20.60 14.36 9.07
C TYR A 118 -22.04 14.82 8.84
N VAL A 119 -22.90 13.98 8.23
CA VAL A 119 -24.33 14.28 8.06
C VAL A 119 -25.02 14.33 9.42
N LEU A 120 -24.74 13.37 10.30
CA LEU A 120 -25.28 13.33 11.65
C LEU A 120 -24.65 14.38 12.57
N GLY A 121 -23.37 14.68 12.36
CA GLY A 121 -22.61 15.68 13.11
C GLY A 121 -22.76 17.12 12.62
N ALA A 122 -23.46 17.36 11.50
CA ALA A 122 -23.59 18.68 10.89
C ALA A 122 -24.05 19.78 11.87
N PRO A 123 -25.00 19.54 12.80
CA PRO A 123 -25.38 20.55 13.80
C PRO A 123 -24.24 20.96 14.74
N LEU A 124 -23.32 20.03 15.06
CA LEU A 124 -22.18 20.28 15.93
C LEU A 124 -21.07 21.07 15.23
N LEU A 125 -21.04 21.02 13.90
CA LEU A 125 -20.09 21.75 13.06
C LEU A 125 -20.60 23.12 12.63
N ALA A 126 -21.88 23.40 12.86
CA ALA A 126 -22.51 24.68 12.55
C ALA A 126 -22.00 25.78 13.50
N GLY A 127 -22.00 27.02 13.01
CA GLY A 127 -21.55 28.17 13.78
C GLY A 127 -21.38 29.40 12.90
N PRO A 128 -20.98 30.54 13.49
CA PRO A 128 -20.60 31.73 12.74
C PRO A 128 -19.59 31.38 11.65
N LYS A 129 -19.72 31.99 10.48
CA LYS A 129 -18.75 31.78 9.40
C LYS A 129 -17.43 32.44 9.77
N ASP A 130 -16.33 31.75 9.52
CA ASP A 130 -14.97 32.29 9.68
C ASP A 130 -14.57 33.21 8.52
N GLY A 131 -13.32 33.68 8.53
CA GLY A 131 -12.76 34.53 7.47
C GLY A 131 -12.71 33.88 6.08
N PHE A 132 -12.89 32.55 5.99
CA PHE A 132 -12.98 31.80 4.74
C PHE A 132 -14.43 31.52 4.32
N GLY A 133 -15.42 32.04 5.07
CA GLY A 133 -16.84 31.80 4.81
C GLY A 133 -17.32 30.40 5.21
N LEU A 134 -16.49 29.63 5.92
CA LEU A 134 -16.76 28.28 6.37
C LEU A 134 -17.39 28.27 7.76
N PRO A 135 -18.26 27.31 8.10
CA PRO A 135 -18.72 27.14 9.48
C PRO A 135 -17.54 27.01 10.44
N ALA A 136 -17.60 27.68 11.61
CA ALA A 136 -16.51 27.72 12.59
C ALA A 136 -15.95 26.33 12.96
N GLY A 137 -16.76 25.27 12.94
CA GLY A 137 -16.31 23.90 13.22
C GLY A 137 -15.46 23.25 12.13
N THR A 138 -15.31 23.86 10.95
CA THR A 138 -14.63 23.26 9.80
C THR A 138 -13.12 23.23 9.99
N VAL A 139 -12.52 24.35 10.39
CA VAL A 139 -11.07 24.46 10.60
C VAL A 139 -10.53 23.45 11.61
N PRO A 140 -11.09 23.33 12.84
CA PRO A 140 -10.61 22.33 13.80
C PRO A 140 -10.80 20.90 13.31
N LEU A 141 -11.89 20.61 12.57
CA LEU A 141 -12.15 19.31 11.99
C LEU A 141 -11.08 18.90 10.97
N LEU A 142 -10.75 19.82 10.05
CA LEU A 142 -9.76 19.60 8.99
C LEU A 142 -8.33 19.51 9.55
N ALA A 143 -8.00 20.36 10.53
CA ALA A 143 -6.70 20.33 11.18
C ALA A 143 -6.47 18.99 11.91
N GLY A 144 -7.48 18.53 12.67
CA GLY A 144 -7.45 17.22 13.31
C GLY A 144 -7.38 16.06 12.32
N ALA A 145 -8.15 16.13 11.21
CA ALA A 145 -8.11 15.13 10.14
C ALA A 145 -6.72 15.01 9.49
N LEU A 146 -6.12 16.15 9.11
CA LEU A 146 -4.79 16.19 8.50
C LEU A 146 -3.70 15.65 9.43
N CYS A 147 -3.75 16.03 10.71
CA CYS A 147 -2.86 15.48 11.74
C CYS A 147 -3.03 13.96 11.85
N GLY A 148 -4.28 13.50 11.93
CA GLY A 148 -4.63 12.08 11.96
C GLY A 148 -4.14 11.31 10.74
N TRP A 149 -4.34 11.82 9.51
CA TRP A 149 -3.86 11.17 8.29
C TRP A 149 -2.34 11.10 8.24
N THR A 150 -1.65 12.16 8.65
CA THR A 150 -0.18 12.21 8.71
C THR A 150 0.36 11.16 9.67
N TRP A 151 -0.17 11.13 10.90
CA TRP A 151 0.25 10.17 11.91
C TRP A 151 -0.08 8.72 11.52
N ASN A 152 -1.33 8.48 11.08
CA ASN A 152 -1.82 7.14 10.79
C ASN A 152 -1.13 6.53 9.56
N GLN A 153 -0.70 7.32 8.58
CA GLN A 153 0.09 6.82 7.45
C GLN A 153 1.46 6.31 7.90
N GLY A 154 2.15 7.04 8.78
CA GLY A 154 3.41 6.59 9.37
C GLY A 154 3.23 5.35 10.26
N LEU A 155 2.17 5.35 11.08
CA LEU A 155 1.84 4.23 11.96
C LEU A 155 1.48 2.96 11.18
N ALA A 156 0.65 3.08 10.13
CA ALA A 156 0.26 1.98 9.27
C ALA A 156 1.47 1.36 8.57
N HIS A 157 2.38 2.20 8.04
CA HIS A 157 3.65 1.71 7.49
C HIS A 157 4.42 0.88 8.53
N ARG A 158 4.65 1.43 9.72
CA ARG A 158 5.41 0.74 10.78
C ARG A 158 4.79 -0.61 11.15
N ALA A 159 3.47 -0.66 11.31
CA ALA A 159 2.78 -1.88 11.65
C ALA A 159 2.83 -2.90 10.50
N HIS A 160 2.67 -2.47 9.24
CA HIS A 160 2.86 -3.33 8.07
C HIS A 160 4.30 -3.80 7.89
N SER A 161 5.32 -3.01 8.28
CA SER A 161 6.72 -3.49 8.27
C SER A 161 6.90 -4.68 9.22
N TRP A 162 6.30 -4.63 10.41
CA TRP A 162 6.34 -5.76 11.35
C TRP A 162 5.56 -6.97 10.83
N LEU A 163 4.39 -6.77 10.22
CA LEU A 163 3.64 -7.84 9.57
C LEU A 163 4.43 -8.48 8.42
N GLY A 164 5.15 -7.68 7.64
CA GLY A 164 6.03 -8.16 6.56
C GLY A 164 7.21 -8.99 7.06
N LEU A 165 7.66 -8.74 8.30
CA LEU A 165 8.66 -9.56 9.00
C LEU A 165 8.06 -10.80 9.70
N GLY A 166 6.74 -11.00 9.62
CA GLY A 166 6.02 -12.08 10.29
C GLY A 166 5.76 -11.87 11.79
N ASP A 167 6.15 -10.71 12.36
CA ASP A 167 5.95 -10.41 13.78
C ASP A 167 4.63 -9.65 14.03
N ARG A 168 3.53 -10.42 14.05
CA ARG A 168 2.19 -9.88 14.31
C ARG A 168 2.05 -9.27 15.71
N THR A 169 2.81 -9.76 16.68
CA THR A 169 2.81 -9.25 18.05
C THR A 169 3.41 -7.85 18.11
N ALA A 170 4.57 -7.64 17.48
CA ALA A 170 5.19 -6.33 17.39
C ALA A 170 4.34 -5.33 16.60
N ALA A 171 3.66 -5.78 15.54
CA ALA A 171 2.68 -4.96 14.82
C ALA A 171 1.56 -4.48 15.76
N ARG A 172 0.93 -5.38 16.51
CA ARG A 172 -0.12 -5.04 17.49
C ARG A 172 0.39 -4.11 18.59
N ARG A 173 1.60 -4.32 19.11
CA ARG A 173 2.21 -3.40 20.10
C ARG A 173 2.38 -2.00 19.53
N SER A 174 2.88 -1.90 18.29
CA SER A 174 3.07 -0.61 17.64
C SER A 174 1.75 0.14 17.46
N LEU A 175 0.68 -0.57 17.13
CA LEU A 175 -0.68 -0.03 17.03
C LEU A 175 -1.27 0.35 18.40
N LEU A 176 -1.07 -0.49 19.42
CA LEU A 176 -1.58 -0.25 20.78
C LEU A 176 -1.02 1.04 21.39
N VAL A 177 0.26 1.34 21.13
CA VAL A 177 0.90 2.58 21.62
C VAL A 177 0.67 3.73 20.65
N GLY A 178 0.84 3.49 19.35
CA GLY A 178 0.80 4.52 18.33
C GLY A 178 -0.60 5.09 18.10
N ALA A 179 -1.66 4.27 18.13
CA ALA A 179 -3.00 4.76 17.84
C ALA A 179 -3.49 5.78 18.89
N PRO A 180 -3.40 5.55 20.21
CA PRO A 180 -3.78 6.54 21.21
C PRO A 180 -3.00 7.86 21.12
N VAL A 181 -1.70 7.80 20.78
CA VAL A 181 -0.90 9.02 20.56
C VAL A 181 -1.44 9.81 19.39
N GLY A 182 -1.78 9.15 18.28
CA GLY A 182 -2.41 9.80 17.12
C GLY A 182 -3.77 10.42 17.44
N MET A 183 -4.59 9.71 18.22
CA MET A 183 -5.90 10.21 18.68
C MET A 183 -5.72 11.48 19.52
N LEU A 184 -4.77 11.48 20.45
CA LEU A 184 -4.46 12.62 21.31
C LEU A 184 -3.93 13.80 20.49
N LEU A 185 -2.94 13.57 19.63
CA LEU A 185 -2.36 14.62 18.77
C LEU A 185 -3.43 15.25 17.88
N GLY A 186 -4.24 14.45 17.19
CA GLY A 186 -5.33 14.97 16.36
C GLY A 186 -6.35 15.79 17.15
N SER A 187 -6.71 15.33 18.36
CA SER A 187 -7.64 16.05 19.24
C SER A 187 -7.06 17.36 19.76
N LEU A 188 -5.77 17.38 20.12
CA LEU A 188 -5.06 18.58 20.59
C LEU A 188 -4.88 19.60 19.45
N VAL A 189 -4.58 19.14 18.23
CA VAL A 189 -4.52 20.01 17.05
C VAL A 189 -5.88 20.60 16.73
N ALA A 190 -6.95 19.80 16.80
CA ALA A 190 -8.32 20.30 16.64
C ALA A 190 -8.67 21.35 17.72
N LEU A 191 -8.30 21.11 18.98
CA LEU A 191 -8.50 22.08 20.06
C LEU A 191 -7.70 23.36 19.84
N ALA A 192 -6.44 23.26 19.44
CA ALA A 192 -5.58 24.42 19.15
C ALA A 192 -6.11 25.24 17.96
N ALA A 193 -6.75 24.58 17.00
CA ALA A 193 -7.37 25.18 15.83
C ALA A 193 -8.85 25.59 16.04
N ALA A 194 -9.39 25.45 17.26
CA ALA A 194 -10.80 25.69 17.54
C ALA A 194 -11.21 27.16 17.35
N GLY A 195 -10.35 28.12 17.72
CA GLY A 195 -10.66 29.54 17.61
C GLY A 195 -11.97 29.90 18.31
N THR A 196 -12.97 30.37 17.55
CA THR A 196 -14.32 30.71 18.04
C THR A 196 -15.34 29.58 17.87
N ALA A 197 -14.90 28.38 17.49
CA ALA A 197 -15.79 27.23 17.33
C ALA A 197 -16.44 26.83 18.66
N ASP A 198 -17.69 26.36 18.56
CA ASP A 198 -18.42 25.81 19.70
C ASP A 198 -17.71 24.55 20.25
N PRO A 199 -17.75 24.29 21.57
CA PRO A 199 -17.19 23.06 22.15
C PRO A 199 -17.72 21.77 21.49
N GLY A 200 -18.94 21.77 20.94
CA GLY A 200 -19.48 20.66 20.19
C GLY A 200 -18.65 20.29 18.95
N ALA A 201 -18.12 21.29 18.23
CA ALA A 201 -17.27 21.06 17.06
C ALA A 201 -15.93 20.43 17.43
N VAL A 202 -15.34 20.89 18.55
CA VAL A 202 -14.08 20.34 19.08
C VAL A 202 -14.29 18.90 19.56
N ALA A 203 -15.39 18.63 20.26
CA ALA A 203 -15.75 17.28 20.69
C ALA A 203 -15.96 16.34 19.50
N PHE A 204 -16.62 16.81 18.43
CA PHE A 204 -16.80 16.04 17.20
C PHE A 204 -15.46 15.77 16.51
N ALA A 205 -14.56 16.75 16.40
CA ALA A 205 -13.23 16.59 15.83
C ALA A 205 -12.33 15.64 16.66
N ALA A 206 -12.46 15.67 17.99
CA ALA A 206 -11.81 14.71 18.88
C ALA A 206 -12.37 13.28 18.66
N GLY A 207 -13.69 13.14 18.52
CA GLY A 207 -14.34 11.88 18.16
C GLY A 207 -13.86 11.33 16.81
N GLN A 208 -13.71 12.19 15.80
CA GLN A 208 -13.11 11.83 14.51
C GLN A 208 -11.67 11.33 14.68
N SER A 209 -10.86 11.99 15.51
CA SER A 209 -9.46 11.59 15.77
C SER A 209 -9.40 10.21 16.44
N CYS A 210 -10.31 9.96 17.40
CA CYS A 210 -10.50 8.64 18.02
C CYS A 210 -10.89 7.58 16.99
N TYR A 211 -11.85 7.89 16.12
CA TYR A 211 -12.26 7.01 15.02
C TYR A 211 -11.08 6.68 14.09
N LEU A 212 -10.33 7.68 13.63
CA LEU A 212 -9.22 7.49 12.70
C LEU A 212 -8.15 6.56 13.28
N GLY A 213 -7.78 6.75 14.55
CA GLY A 213 -6.84 5.87 15.24
C GLY A 213 -7.35 4.43 15.34
N ALA A 214 -8.60 4.23 15.77
CA ALA A 214 -9.18 2.90 15.95
C ALA A 214 -9.43 2.17 14.61
N ALA A 215 -9.89 2.90 13.59
CA ALA A 215 -10.04 2.39 12.24
C ALA A 215 -8.69 1.98 11.64
N THR A 216 -7.61 2.73 11.90
CA THR A 216 -6.25 2.36 11.47
C THR A 216 -5.85 1.00 12.03
N VAL A 217 -6.12 0.74 13.31
CA VAL A 217 -5.86 -0.58 13.93
C VAL A 217 -6.60 -1.69 13.19
N LEU A 218 -7.92 -1.53 12.99
CA LEU A 218 -8.75 -2.56 12.35
C LEU A 218 -8.34 -2.80 10.90
N LEU A 219 -8.04 -1.73 10.15
CA LEU A 219 -7.66 -1.82 8.74
C LEU A 219 -6.28 -2.46 8.56
N VAL A 220 -5.29 -2.09 9.37
CA VAL A 220 -3.95 -2.72 9.31
C VAL A 220 -4.02 -4.21 9.65
N MET A 221 -4.91 -4.58 10.57
CA MET A 221 -5.08 -5.97 11.03
C MET A 221 -6.05 -6.79 10.16
N GLY A 222 -6.55 -6.26 9.04
CA GLY A 222 -7.43 -6.98 8.12
C GLY A 222 -8.84 -7.24 8.67
N ARG A 223 -9.40 -6.29 9.42
CA ARG A 223 -10.72 -6.37 10.08
C ARG A 223 -11.76 -5.45 9.44
N GLU A 224 -11.76 -5.36 8.11
CA GLU A 224 -12.65 -4.47 7.33
C GLU A 224 -14.13 -4.81 7.55
N ARG A 225 -14.45 -6.10 7.66
CA ARG A 225 -15.82 -6.55 7.94
C ARG A 225 -16.31 -6.10 9.31
N ALA A 226 -15.44 -6.18 10.33
CA ALA A 226 -15.77 -5.74 11.68
C ALA A 226 -15.99 -4.21 11.72
N LEU A 227 -15.15 -3.47 10.99
CA LEU A 227 -15.32 -2.02 10.83
C LEU A 227 -16.64 -1.68 10.10
N LEU A 228 -16.98 -2.38 9.01
CA LEU A 228 -18.26 -2.22 8.32
C LEU A 228 -19.44 -2.45 9.27
N THR A 229 -19.41 -3.56 10.03
CA THR A 229 -20.49 -3.88 10.97
C THR A 229 -20.64 -2.81 12.05
N ALA A 230 -19.53 -2.28 12.57
CA ALA A 230 -19.53 -1.24 13.60
C ALA A 230 -20.03 0.12 13.09
N LEU A 231 -19.79 0.43 11.80
CA LEU A 231 -20.26 1.67 11.17
C LEU A 231 -21.70 1.58 10.67
N SER A 232 -22.22 0.37 10.44
CA SER A 232 -23.55 0.17 9.85
C SER A 232 -24.71 0.90 10.55
N PRO A 233 -24.77 1.01 11.91
CA PRO A 233 -25.86 1.74 12.56
C PRO A 233 -25.81 3.24 12.27
N MET A 234 -24.62 3.85 12.35
CA MET A 234 -24.41 5.26 11.99
C MET A 234 -24.71 5.50 10.52
N THR A 235 -24.27 4.61 9.63
CA THR A 235 -24.57 4.70 8.19
C THR A 235 -26.07 4.68 7.92
N ALA A 236 -26.80 3.72 8.50
CA ALA A 236 -28.24 3.62 8.35
C ALA A 236 -28.96 4.87 8.90
N GLY A 237 -28.53 5.35 10.07
CA GLY A 237 -29.02 6.58 10.68
C GLY A 237 -28.78 7.83 9.82
N ALA A 238 -27.59 7.93 9.23
CA ALA A 238 -27.24 9.05 8.35
C ALA A 238 -28.06 9.05 7.07
N VAL A 239 -28.28 7.88 6.46
CA VAL A 239 -29.16 7.75 5.27
C VAL A 239 -30.60 8.11 5.63
N LEU A 240 -31.10 7.67 6.79
CA LEU A 240 -32.42 8.05 7.28
C LEU A 240 -32.53 9.56 7.49
N ALA A 241 -31.48 10.19 8.03
CA ALA A 241 -31.42 11.63 8.28
C ALA A 241 -31.47 12.48 7.00
N LEU A 242 -31.20 11.91 5.83
CA LEU A 242 -31.34 12.60 4.53
C LEU A 242 -32.81 12.75 4.10
N VAL A 243 -33.71 11.90 4.61
CA VAL A 243 -35.13 11.87 4.22
C VAL A 243 -36.04 12.33 5.35
N HIS A 244 -35.68 12.00 6.59
CA HIS A 244 -36.46 12.32 7.78
C HIS A 244 -35.62 13.05 8.82
N PRO A 245 -36.16 14.06 9.52
CA PRO A 245 -35.45 14.70 10.63
C PRO A 245 -35.24 13.67 11.74
N VAL A 246 -33.97 13.44 12.09
CA VAL A 246 -33.58 12.55 13.19
C VAL A 246 -33.35 13.39 14.45
N PRO A 247 -33.97 13.03 15.60
CA PRO A 247 -33.76 13.75 16.86
C PRO A 247 -32.29 13.79 17.29
N ASP A 248 -31.87 14.86 17.96
CA ASP A 248 -30.45 15.07 18.31
C ASP A 248 -29.89 13.98 19.25
N LEU A 249 -30.71 13.45 20.16
CA LEU A 249 -30.33 12.32 21.01
C LEU A 249 -30.04 11.06 20.17
N ALA A 250 -30.83 10.81 19.12
CA ALA A 250 -30.60 9.69 18.21
C ALA A 250 -29.32 9.90 17.40
N ARG A 251 -29.03 11.13 16.95
CA ARG A 251 -27.76 11.44 16.26
C ARG A 251 -26.56 11.19 17.17
N ALA A 252 -26.59 11.70 18.40
CA ALA A 252 -25.52 11.53 19.37
C ALA A 252 -25.28 10.07 19.74
N THR A 253 -26.35 9.30 19.97
CA THR A 253 -26.25 7.86 20.29
C THR A 253 -25.69 7.03 19.14
N LEU A 254 -26.08 7.33 17.89
CA LEU A 254 -25.54 6.64 16.71
C LEU A 254 -24.06 6.94 16.48
N LEU A 255 -23.64 8.20 16.64
CA LEU A 255 -22.25 8.62 16.53
C LEU A 255 -21.38 8.00 17.64
N LEU A 256 -21.77 8.20 18.91
CA LEU A 256 -21.02 7.70 20.06
C LEU A 256 -21.03 6.17 20.13
N GLY A 257 -22.16 5.53 19.83
CA GLY A 257 -22.29 4.08 19.83
C GLY A 257 -21.40 3.43 18.77
N SER A 258 -21.36 3.98 17.56
CA SER A 258 -20.49 3.47 16.49
C SER A 258 -19.02 3.73 16.80
N LEU A 259 -18.67 4.91 17.32
CA LEU A 259 -17.32 5.21 17.78
C LEU A 259 -16.86 4.24 18.88
N ALA A 260 -17.70 4.00 19.88
CA ALA A 260 -17.42 3.07 20.97
C ALA A 260 -17.26 1.64 20.45
N ALA A 261 -18.10 1.19 19.52
CA ALA A 261 -17.98 -0.12 18.89
C ALA A 261 -16.65 -0.28 18.13
N VAL A 262 -16.27 0.72 17.31
CA VAL A 262 -15.00 0.71 16.58
C VAL A 262 -13.81 0.71 17.55
N ALA A 263 -13.84 1.56 18.59
CA ALA A 263 -12.78 1.64 19.60
C ALA A 263 -12.64 0.33 20.39
N LEU A 264 -13.75 -0.29 20.79
CA LEU A 264 -13.77 -1.56 21.50
C LEU A 264 -13.20 -2.68 20.62
N LEU A 265 -13.64 -2.80 19.37
CA LEU A 265 -13.13 -3.81 18.43
C LEU A 265 -11.63 -3.61 18.17
N ALA A 266 -11.17 -2.37 18.00
CA ALA A 266 -9.76 -2.05 17.85
C ALA A 266 -8.96 -2.51 19.07
N LEU A 267 -9.42 -2.17 20.29
CA LEU A 267 -8.79 -2.58 21.53
C LEU A 267 -8.73 -4.10 21.66
N LEU A 268 -9.81 -4.81 21.33
CA LEU A 268 -9.86 -6.28 21.35
C LEU A 268 -8.85 -6.91 20.38
N GLU A 269 -8.58 -6.29 19.23
CA GLU A 269 -7.59 -6.81 18.26
C GLU A 269 -6.14 -6.62 18.72
N VAL A 270 -5.83 -5.56 19.48
CA VAL A 270 -4.47 -5.30 19.98
C VAL A 270 -4.21 -5.76 21.41
N ALA A 271 -5.25 -5.98 22.22
CA ALA A 271 -5.17 -6.48 23.59
C ALA A 271 -4.31 -7.75 23.77
N PRO A 272 -4.33 -8.75 22.87
CA PRO A 272 -3.48 -9.93 22.98
C PRO A 272 -1.99 -9.59 23.09
N ALA A 273 -1.55 -8.49 22.48
CA ALA A 273 -0.14 -8.08 22.54
C ALA A 273 0.32 -7.75 23.96
N VAL A 274 -0.57 -7.27 24.83
CA VAL A 274 -0.24 -6.99 26.24
C VAL A 274 0.07 -8.31 26.95
N ARG A 275 -0.80 -9.31 26.81
CA ARG A 275 -0.61 -10.65 27.40
C ARG A 275 0.64 -11.33 26.87
N GLU A 276 0.85 -11.28 25.56
CA GLU A 276 2.02 -11.87 24.90
C GLU A 276 3.34 -11.20 25.33
N SER A 277 3.30 -9.93 25.74
CA SER A 277 4.46 -9.21 26.29
C SER A 277 4.81 -9.57 27.72
N GLY A 278 3.79 -9.85 28.53
CA GLY A 278 3.93 -10.10 29.96
C GLY A 278 4.00 -11.57 30.35
N ASN A 279 4.37 -12.48 29.44
CA ASN A 279 4.30 -13.95 29.65
C ASN A 279 2.94 -14.41 30.20
N GLY A 280 1.84 -13.83 29.70
CA GLY A 280 0.47 -14.12 30.15
C GLY A 280 -0.07 -13.18 31.24
N SER A 281 0.77 -12.38 31.89
CA SER A 281 0.35 -11.38 32.88
C SER A 281 0.08 -10.01 32.24
N TRP A 282 -1.11 -9.46 32.49
CA TRP A 282 -1.48 -8.12 32.02
C TRP A 282 -0.63 -7.02 32.65
N ALA A 283 -0.34 -7.09 33.94
CA ALA A 283 0.45 -6.08 34.64
C ALA A 283 1.89 -6.01 34.12
N ALA A 284 2.52 -7.17 33.93
CA ALA A 284 3.85 -7.26 33.33
C ALA A 284 3.84 -6.80 31.86
N GLY A 285 2.76 -7.09 31.13
CA GLY A 285 2.57 -6.67 29.75
C GLY A 285 2.46 -5.15 29.59
N LEU A 286 1.69 -4.48 30.46
CA LEU A 286 1.57 -3.03 30.46
C LEU A 286 2.91 -2.36 30.82
N ALA A 287 3.63 -2.91 31.80
CA ALA A 287 4.96 -2.41 32.16
C ALA A 287 5.99 -2.61 31.03
N ALA A 288 5.86 -3.67 30.23
CA ALA A 288 6.71 -3.92 29.06
C ALA A 288 6.42 -2.98 27.87
N LEU A 289 5.30 -2.24 27.88
CA LEU A 289 5.01 -1.21 26.88
C LEU A 289 5.67 0.13 27.20
N LEU A 290 6.15 0.32 28.44
CA LEU A 290 6.86 1.54 28.81
C LEU A 290 8.24 1.59 28.13
N PRO A 291 8.70 2.78 27.69
CA PRO A 291 9.96 2.94 26.96
C PRO A 291 11.21 2.47 27.73
N TYR A 292 11.11 2.34 29.05
CA TYR A 292 12.19 1.86 29.93
C TYR A 292 12.00 0.43 30.44
N GLY A 293 10.92 -0.25 30.03
CA GLY A 293 10.50 -1.53 30.60
C GLY A 293 10.15 -1.44 32.09
N ALA A 294 9.74 -2.56 32.67
CA ALA A 294 9.68 -2.68 34.13
C ALA A 294 11.11 -2.73 34.69
N PHE A 295 11.42 -1.94 35.72
CA PHE A 295 12.70 -2.03 36.44
C PHE A 295 12.99 -3.50 36.82
N GLY A 296 14.05 -4.08 36.24
CA GLY A 296 14.55 -5.42 36.58
C GLY A 296 14.10 -6.58 35.68
N VAL A 297 13.34 -6.36 34.60
CA VAL A 297 13.00 -7.44 33.65
C VAL A 297 13.91 -7.37 32.41
N PRO A 298 14.75 -8.39 32.14
CA PRO A 298 15.58 -8.39 30.94
C PRO A 298 14.70 -8.44 29.69
N VAL A 299 14.80 -7.40 28.85
CA VAL A 299 14.18 -7.37 27.52
C VAL A 299 14.78 -8.50 26.70
N ARG A 300 13.99 -9.53 26.36
CA ARG A 300 14.45 -10.57 25.43
C ARG A 300 14.88 -9.88 24.13
N PRO A 301 16.11 -10.12 23.63
CA PRO A 301 16.51 -9.59 22.34
C PRO A 301 15.53 -10.10 21.29
N SER A 302 14.87 -9.17 20.57
CA SER A 302 14.07 -9.54 19.41
C SER A 302 14.99 -10.18 18.40
N ARG A 303 14.63 -11.38 17.91
CA ARG A 303 15.40 -12.10 16.89
C ARG A 303 15.42 -11.34 15.55
N THR A 304 14.53 -10.38 15.36
CA THR A 304 14.41 -9.54 14.17
C THR A 304 14.82 -8.10 14.50
N ALA A 305 15.75 -7.55 13.71
CA ALA A 305 16.11 -6.14 13.80
C ALA A 305 14.85 -5.26 13.65
N ALA A 306 14.60 -4.38 14.60
CA ALA A 306 13.40 -3.55 14.57
C ALA A 306 13.41 -2.61 13.36
N PRO A 307 12.26 -2.41 12.68
CA PRO A 307 12.14 -1.40 11.64
C PRO A 307 12.53 -0.03 12.20
N TRP A 308 13.43 0.64 11.48
CA TRP A 308 13.92 1.96 11.87
C TRP A 308 12.76 2.96 11.94
N LEU A 309 12.65 3.69 13.05
CA LEU A 309 11.57 4.65 13.28
C LEU A 309 11.51 5.72 12.18
N ALA A 310 12.67 6.23 11.76
CA ALA A 310 12.75 7.23 10.69
C ALA A 310 12.30 6.68 9.33
N GLY A 311 12.28 5.35 9.13
CA GLY A 311 11.75 4.72 7.92
C GLY A 311 10.26 4.99 7.68
N SER A 312 9.52 5.41 8.71
CA SER A 312 8.09 5.76 8.59
C SER A 312 7.85 7.24 8.30
N LEU A 313 8.87 8.09 8.42
CA LEU A 313 8.75 9.54 8.20
C LEU A 313 8.32 9.90 6.77
N PRO A 314 8.87 9.29 5.70
CA PRO A 314 8.41 9.57 4.34
C PRO A 314 6.92 9.26 4.13
N TYR A 315 6.40 8.23 4.79
CA TYR A 315 4.98 7.85 4.71
C TYR A 315 4.08 8.84 5.44
N ALA A 316 4.52 9.35 6.59
CA ALA A 316 3.83 10.42 7.29
C ALA A 316 3.78 11.71 6.45
N LEU A 317 4.92 12.13 5.88
CA LEU A 317 5.00 13.29 4.99
C LEU A 317 4.17 13.12 3.72
N PHE A 318 4.16 11.91 3.16
CA PHE A 318 3.28 11.58 2.05
C PHE A 318 1.80 11.72 2.45
N GLY A 319 1.41 11.21 3.62
CA GLY A 319 0.07 11.38 4.18
C GLY A 319 -0.33 12.85 4.34
N LEU A 320 0.59 13.69 4.83
CA LEU A 320 0.37 15.13 4.94
C LEU A 320 0.15 15.77 3.56
N GLY A 321 1.09 15.57 2.64
CA GLY A 321 1.05 16.19 1.31
C GLY A 321 -0.19 15.76 0.52
N SER A 322 -0.46 14.46 0.44
CA SER A 322 -1.66 13.94 -0.23
C SER A 322 -2.95 14.40 0.46
N GLY A 323 -2.99 14.41 1.80
CA GLY A 323 -4.13 14.91 2.57
C GLY A 323 -4.46 16.37 2.29
N VAL A 324 -3.46 17.24 2.19
CA VAL A 324 -3.63 18.66 1.84
C VAL A 324 -4.18 18.82 0.41
N LEU A 325 -3.66 18.05 -0.57
CA LEU A 325 -4.15 18.10 -1.95
C LEU A 325 -5.62 17.65 -2.05
N VAL A 326 -5.97 16.56 -1.36
CA VAL A 326 -7.35 16.06 -1.26
C VAL A 326 -8.24 17.10 -0.60
N LEU A 327 -7.75 17.74 0.46
CA LEU A 327 -8.51 18.78 1.15
C LEU A 327 -8.83 19.94 0.22
N TYR A 328 -7.84 20.47 -0.51
CA TYR A 328 -8.07 21.53 -1.49
C TYR A 328 -9.08 21.13 -2.59
N ALA A 329 -9.06 19.88 -3.04
CA ALA A 329 -10.06 19.40 -3.98
C ALA A 329 -11.46 19.27 -3.35
N ALA A 330 -11.56 18.97 -2.06
CA ALA A 330 -12.83 18.83 -1.36
C ALA A 330 -13.48 20.17 -0.99
N ILE A 331 -12.70 21.19 -0.63
CA ILE A 331 -13.19 22.53 -0.25
C ILE A 331 -13.04 23.57 -1.36
N GLY A 332 -12.48 23.19 -2.52
CA GLY A 332 -12.16 24.11 -3.62
C GLY A 332 -13.35 24.94 -4.12
N ASP A 333 -14.57 24.39 -4.09
CA ASP A 333 -15.76 25.15 -4.46
C ASP A 333 -16.13 26.22 -3.45
N VAL A 334 -15.95 25.93 -2.16
CA VAL A 334 -16.19 26.91 -1.10
C VAL A 334 -15.14 28.02 -1.17
N LEU A 335 -13.88 27.67 -1.41
CA LEU A 335 -12.80 28.64 -1.66
C LEU A 335 -13.03 29.48 -2.93
N ALA A 336 -13.72 28.93 -3.93
CA ALA A 336 -14.12 29.63 -5.14
C ALA A 336 -15.44 30.41 -5.01
N GLY A 337 -16.03 30.49 -3.80
CA GLY A 337 -17.21 31.31 -3.49
C GLY A 337 -18.56 30.61 -3.63
N ALA A 338 -18.61 29.28 -3.83
CA ALA A 338 -19.86 28.54 -3.93
C ALA A 338 -20.46 28.24 -2.53
N HIS A 339 -21.76 28.51 -2.36
CA HIS A 339 -22.52 28.17 -1.16
C HIS A 339 -22.92 26.69 -1.17
N THR A 340 -21.97 25.78 -0.96
CA THR A 340 -22.24 24.33 -0.90
C THR A 340 -21.93 23.76 0.48
N THR A 341 -22.71 22.75 0.88
CA THR A 341 -22.55 22.05 2.16
C THR A 341 -21.30 21.17 2.17
N VAL A 342 -20.73 20.99 3.36
CA VAL A 342 -19.52 20.18 3.64
C VAL A 342 -19.78 18.69 3.39
N ALA A 343 -19.74 18.26 2.12
CA ALA A 343 -19.52 16.91 1.61
C ALA A 343 -19.57 16.95 0.07
N ALA A 344 -18.51 17.42 -0.59
CA ALA A 344 -18.52 17.58 -2.05
C ALA A 344 -18.58 16.21 -2.79
N PRO A 345 -19.38 16.06 -3.87
CA PRO A 345 -19.44 14.85 -4.70
C PRO A 345 -18.08 14.32 -5.16
N ALA A 346 -17.11 15.22 -5.35
CA ALA A 346 -15.74 14.90 -5.73
C ALA A 346 -14.97 14.16 -4.63
N ALA A 347 -15.13 14.56 -3.36
CA ALA A 347 -14.48 13.90 -2.23
C ALA A 347 -15.03 12.48 -2.03
N VAL A 348 -16.35 12.30 -2.20
CA VAL A 348 -16.99 10.98 -2.16
C VAL A 348 -16.49 10.10 -3.29
N ALA A 349 -16.48 10.61 -4.54
CA ALA A 349 -15.97 9.87 -5.69
C ALA A 349 -14.51 9.46 -5.50
N LEU A 350 -13.66 10.38 -5.02
CA LEU A 350 -12.24 10.11 -4.78
C LEU A 350 -12.05 9.02 -3.71
N THR A 351 -12.80 9.09 -2.61
CA THR A 351 -12.71 8.12 -1.51
C THR A 351 -13.17 6.74 -1.95
N VAL A 352 -14.32 6.65 -2.63
CA VAL A 352 -14.84 5.36 -3.15
C VAL A 352 -13.92 4.77 -4.22
N SER A 353 -13.28 5.63 -5.04
CA SER A 353 -12.32 5.20 -6.07
C SER A 353 -11.07 4.51 -5.51
N MET A 354 -10.80 4.61 -4.19
CA MET A 354 -9.69 3.91 -3.55
C MET A 354 -9.82 2.39 -3.64
N GLY A 355 -11.03 1.84 -3.71
CA GLY A 355 -11.23 0.39 -3.92
C GLY A 355 -10.75 -0.08 -5.29
N PRO A 356 -11.26 0.50 -6.40
CA PRO A 356 -10.72 0.25 -7.74
C PRO A 356 -9.22 0.57 -7.85
N ALA A 357 -8.74 1.63 -7.21
CA ALA A 357 -7.31 2.00 -7.19
C ALA A 357 -6.45 0.86 -6.63
N GLU A 358 -6.81 0.34 -5.45
CA GLU A 358 -6.11 -0.77 -4.80
C GLU A 358 -6.09 -2.00 -5.70
N TRP A 359 -7.24 -2.39 -6.25
CA TRP A 359 -7.32 -3.55 -7.15
C TRP A 359 -6.40 -3.40 -8.37
N LEU A 360 -6.35 -2.21 -8.97
CA LEU A 360 -5.50 -1.92 -10.12
C LEU A 360 -4.01 -1.86 -9.77
N LEU A 361 -3.64 -1.50 -8.54
CA LEU A 361 -2.27 -1.60 -8.04
C LEU A 361 -1.82 -3.06 -7.96
N PHE A 362 -2.67 -3.94 -7.42
CA PHE A 362 -2.38 -5.38 -7.38
C PHE A 362 -2.29 -5.98 -8.79
N ARG A 363 -3.21 -5.60 -9.69
CA ARG A 363 -3.13 -6.00 -11.10
C ARG A 363 -1.87 -5.51 -11.79
N PHE A 364 -1.38 -4.31 -11.46
CA PHE A 364 -0.09 -3.84 -11.95
C PHE A 364 1.04 -4.73 -11.43
N ARG A 365 1.09 -5.07 -10.14
CA ARG A 365 2.14 -5.96 -9.59
C ARG A 365 2.12 -7.36 -10.20
N SER A 366 0.95 -7.99 -10.28
CA SER A 366 0.76 -9.27 -10.99
C SER A 366 1.24 -9.19 -12.43
N GLY A 367 0.82 -8.15 -13.15
CA GLY A 367 1.18 -7.94 -14.56
C GLY A 367 2.68 -7.71 -14.74
N SER A 368 3.31 -6.88 -13.90
CA SER A 368 4.75 -6.64 -13.93
C SER A 368 5.54 -7.91 -13.61
N LEU A 369 5.09 -8.74 -12.67
CA LEU A 369 5.71 -10.03 -12.38
C LEU A 369 5.62 -10.99 -13.58
N ALA A 370 4.45 -11.08 -14.22
CA ALA A 370 4.27 -11.85 -15.45
C ALA A 370 5.12 -11.29 -16.60
N GLY A 371 5.22 -9.97 -16.71
CA GLY A 371 6.07 -9.28 -17.68
C GLY A 371 7.56 -9.57 -17.47
N LEU A 372 8.01 -9.63 -16.22
CA LEU A 372 9.38 -9.97 -15.86
C LEU A 372 9.72 -11.41 -16.28
N ARG A 373 8.81 -12.35 -16.05
CA ARG A 373 8.98 -13.76 -16.41
C ARG A 373 8.97 -14.01 -17.92
N SER A 374 8.14 -13.27 -18.66
CA SER A 374 7.96 -13.47 -20.11
C SER A 374 8.92 -12.64 -20.99
N SER A 375 9.65 -11.68 -20.42
CA SER A 375 10.52 -10.78 -21.19
C SER A 375 11.96 -11.26 -21.21
N GLY A 376 12.47 -11.62 -22.39
CA GLY A 376 13.88 -11.98 -22.58
C GLY A 376 14.87 -10.79 -22.63
N THR A 377 14.38 -9.54 -22.58
CA THR A 377 15.24 -8.34 -22.60
C THR A 377 14.72 -7.24 -21.68
N ALA A 378 15.62 -6.39 -21.18
CA ALA A 378 15.26 -5.24 -20.35
C ALA A 378 14.30 -4.26 -21.06
N LYS A 379 14.49 -4.03 -22.37
CA LYS A 379 13.61 -3.18 -23.18
C LYS A 379 12.23 -3.82 -23.38
N GLY A 380 12.18 -5.14 -23.57
CA GLY A 380 10.93 -5.90 -23.62
C GLY A 380 10.14 -5.79 -22.32
N PHE A 381 10.83 -5.96 -21.18
CA PHE A 381 10.25 -5.80 -19.85
C PHE A 381 9.70 -4.38 -19.64
N TRP A 382 10.51 -3.36 -19.95
CA TRP A 382 10.11 -1.96 -19.83
C TRP A 382 8.83 -1.66 -20.63
N ARG A 383 8.76 -2.11 -21.89
CA ARG A 383 7.60 -1.91 -22.76
C ARG A 383 6.35 -2.59 -22.19
N THR A 384 6.49 -3.82 -21.72
CA THR A 384 5.38 -4.58 -21.12
C THR A 384 4.86 -3.89 -19.86
N THR A 385 5.76 -3.50 -18.95
CA THR A 385 5.41 -2.75 -17.73
C THR A 385 4.76 -1.40 -18.04
N ALA A 386 5.25 -0.67 -19.04
CA ALA A 386 4.65 0.59 -19.47
C ALA A 386 3.22 0.40 -20.04
N ILE A 387 2.98 -0.65 -20.83
CA ILE A 387 1.64 -0.97 -21.33
C ILE A 387 0.69 -1.30 -20.18
N ILE A 388 1.14 -2.09 -19.20
CA ILE A 388 0.34 -2.44 -18.02
C ILE A 388 0.06 -1.20 -17.19
N LEU A 389 1.05 -0.32 -17.00
CA LEU A 389 0.88 0.96 -16.32
C LEU A 389 -0.23 1.79 -16.97
N VAL A 390 -0.16 2.00 -18.28
CA VAL A 390 -1.15 2.79 -19.03
C VAL A 390 -2.53 2.16 -18.92
N ARG A 391 -2.65 0.83 -19.03
CA ARG A 391 -3.93 0.12 -18.87
C ARG A 391 -4.52 0.31 -17.47
N CYS A 392 -3.73 0.11 -16.42
CA CYS A 392 -4.19 0.28 -15.05
C CYS A 392 -4.55 1.74 -14.74
N LEU A 393 -3.72 2.70 -15.15
CA LEU A 393 -4.01 4.12 -14.95
C LEU A 393 -5.28 4.53 -15.70
N THR A 394 -5.44 4.12 -16.96
CA THR A 394 -6.64 4.41 -17.74
C THR A 394 -7.88 3.78 -17.11
N GLY A 395 -7.80 2.54 -16.65
CA GLY A 395 -8.89 1.87 -15.93
C GLY A 395 -9.28 2.61 -14.64
N TYR A 396 -8.29 3.10 -13.89
CA TYR A 396 -8.53 3.88 -12.68
C TYR A 396 -9.20 5.22 -13.00
N LEU A 397 -8.71 5.97 -13.99
CA LEU A 397 -9.29 7.25 -14.39
C LEU A 397 -10.70 7.08 -14.96
N ALA A 398 -10.98 6.00 -15.69
CA ALA A 398 -12.32 5.67 -16.15
C ALA A 398 -13.27 5.39 -14.98
N ALA A 399 -12.82 4.64 -13.96
CA ALA A 399 -13.61 4.39 -12.75
C ALA A 399 -13.85 5.68 -11.96
N LEU A 400 -12.83 6.52 -11.78
CA LEU A 400 -12.96 7.82 -11.10
C LEU A 400 -13.88 8.78 -11.86
N LEU A 401 -13.81 8.81 -13.19
CA LEU A 401 -14.73 9.57 -14.03
C LEU A 401 -16.16 9.09 -13.84
N ALA A 402 -16.41 7.78 -13.95
CA ALA A 402 -17.74 7.21 -13.79
C ALA A 402 -18.32 7.49 -12.39
N LEU A 403 -17.51 7.34 -11.34
CA LEU A 403 -17.90 7.66 -9.97
C LEU A 403 -18.20 9.14 -9.79
N SER A 404 -17.36 10.03 -10.36
CA SER A 404 -17.57 11.49 -10.29
C SER A 404 -18.86 11.92 -10.98
N LEU A 405 -19.16 11.35 -12.15
CA LEU A 405 -20.42 11.61 -12.87
C LEU A 405 -21.62 11.07 -12.09
N ALA A 406 -21.52 9.85 -11.54
CA ALA A 406 -22.58 9.24 -10.75
C ALA A 406 -22.86 10.02 -9.45
N THR A 407 -21.83 10.39 -8.68
CA THR A 407 -22.02 11.16 -7.45
C THR A 407 -22.56 12.55 -7.75
N SER A 408 -22.14 13.19 -8.84
CA SER A 408 -22.68 14.49 -9.25
C SER A 408 -24.15 14.41 -9.66
N ALA A 409 -24.56 13.34 -10.37
CA ALA A 409 -25.95 13.14 -10.78
C ALA A 409 -26.89 12.84 -9.59
N LEU A 410 -26.38 12.17 -8.55
CA LEU A 410 -27.15 11.80 -7.36
C LEU A 410 -27.24 12.92 -6.32
N TRP A 411 -26.38 13.95 -6.42
CA TRP A 411 -26.29 14.98 -5.40
C TRP A 411 -27.29 16.13 -5.64
N PRO A 412 -28.23 16.40 -4.72
CA PRO A 412 -29.22 17.45 -4.90
C PRO A 412 -28.54 18.83 -4.93
N HIS A 413 -28.92 19.69 -5.88
CA HIS A 413 -28.33 21.01 -6.08
C HIS A 413 -26.82 21.01 -6.34
N ALA A 414 -26.24 19.86 -6.74
CA ALA A 414 -24.90 19.91 -7.30
C ALA A 414 -24.97 20.85 -8.49
N PRO A 415 -24.05 21.84 -8.60
CA PRO A 415 -23.88 22.50 -9.87
C PRO A 415 -23.75 21.38 -10.89
N ALA A 416 -24.56 21.42 -11.96
CA ALA A 416 -24.41 20.52 -13.11
C ALA A 416 -22.90 20.38 -13.37
N THR A 417 -22.40 19.24 -13.79
CA THR A 417 -20.97 18.96 -14.05
C THR A 417 -20.30 19.99 -15.00
N ALA A 418 -20.16 21.25 -14.59
CA ALA A 418 -20.20 22.45 -15.44
C ALA A 418 -18.89 23.24 -15.37
N GLY A 419 -17.79 22.51 -15.30
CA GLY A 419 -16.50 23.03 -15.67
C GLY A 419 -15.60 21.88 -16.03
N GLY A 420 -15.31 21.70 -17.33
CA GLY A 420 -14.33 20.70 -17.78
C GLY A 420 -12.99 20.81 -17.04
N VAL A 421 -12.65 22.03 -16.59
CA VAL A 421 -11.48 22.33 -15.74
C VAL A 421 -11.53 21.64 -14.39
N ARG A 422 -12.69 21.57 -13.72
CA ARG A 422 -12.84 20.94 -12.40
C ARG A 422 -12.74 19.42 -12.50
N LEU A 423 -13.37 18.85 -13.51
CA LEU A 423 -13.25 17.42 -13.80
C LEU A 423 -11.81 17.06 -14.18
N ALA A 424 -11.16 17.88 -15.00
CA ALA A 424 -9.74 17.71 -15.32
C ALA A 424 -8.88 17.79 -14.06
N GLY A 425 -9.12 18.76 -13.17
CA GLY A 425 -8.43 18.88 -11.88
C GLY A 425 -8.58 17.62 -11.02
N LEU A 426 -9.80 17.08 -10.90
CA LEU A 426 -10.06 15.84 -10.16
C LEU A 426 -9.34 14.63 -10.77
N LEU A 427 -9.37 14.49 -12.10
CA LEU A 427 -8.68 13.40 -12.80
C LEU A 427 -7.16 13.52 -12.65
N LEU A 428 -6.59 14.72 -12.76
CA LEU A 428 -5.16 14.98 -12.54
C LEU A 428 -4.76 14.67 -11.10
N LEU A 429 -5.57 15.07 -10.11
CA LEU A 429 -5.36 14.67 -8.72
C LEU A 429 -5.43 13.14 -8.57
N GLY A 430 -6.36 12.51 -9.27
CA GLY A 430 -6.44 11.05 -9.37
C GLY A 430 -5.13 10.45 -9.86
N VAL A 431 -4.54 10.96 -10.95
CA VAL A 431 -3.23 10.54 -11.46
C VAL A 431 -2.19 10.64 -10.34
N VAL A 432 -2.05 11.81 -9.71
CA VAL A 432 -1.09 12.05 -8.62
C VAL A 432 -1.26 11.03 -7.49
N LEU A 433 -2.47 10.83 -6.99
CA LEU A 433 -2.69 9.91 -5.86
C LEU A 433 -2.40 8.46 -6.24
N TRP A 434 -2.83 8.02 -7.43
CA TRP A 434 -2.61 6.64 -7.86
C TRP A 434 -1.14 6.36 -8.18
N THR A 435 -0.44 7.27 -8.87
CA THR A 435 1.00 7.11 -9.14
C THR A 435 1.83 7.21 -7.87
N ALA A 436 1.41 8.02 -6.89
CA ALA A 436 2.07 8.07 -5.59
C ALA A 436 1.89 6.78 -4.77
N LEU A 437 0.67 6.23 -4.72
CA LEU A 437 0.41 4.93 -4.09
C LEU A 437 1.20 3.81 -4.77
N LEU A 438 1.34 3.88 -6.10
CA LEU A 438 2.18 2.97 -6.85
C LEU A 438 3.64 3.08 -6.42
N LEU A 439 4.22 4.28 -6.43
CA LEU A 439 5.59 4.50 -5.95
C LEU A 439 5.79 4.03 -4.51
N GLN A 440 4.81 4.27 -3.64
CA GLN A 440 4.80 3.78 -2.26
C GLN A 440 4.85 2.25 -2.19
N SER A 441 4.04 1.56 -2.99
CA SER A 441 3.98 0.09 -3.02
C SER A 441 5.27 -0.59 -3.47
N PHE A 442 6.11 0.13 -4.23
CA PHE A 442 7.43 -0.28 -4.70
C PHE A 442 8.59 0.31 -3.86
N GLY A 443 8.30 0.91 -2.70
CA GLY A 443 9.31 1.44 -1.78
C GLY A 443 9.94 2.79 -2.20
N ALA A 444 9.46 3.41 -3.28
CA ALA A 444 9.91 4.72 -3.77
C ALA A 444 9.13 5.89 -3.15
N VAL A 445 8.70 5.75 -1.89
CA VAL A 445 7.82 6.70 -1.19
C VAL A 445 8.42 8.10 -1.07
N THR A 446 9.75 8.24 -0.93
CA THR A 446 10.38 9.56 -0.77
C THR A 446 10.12 10.47 -1.96
N GLY A 447 10.17 9.93 -3.18
CA GLY A 447 9.84 10.70 -4.39
C GLY A 447 8.38 11.15 -4.39
N ALA A 448 7.46 10.25 -4.04
CA ALA A 448 6.03 10.57 -3.91
C ALA A 448 5.78 11.63 -2.83
N ALA A 449 6.40 11.50 -1.65
CA ALA A 449 6.27 12.41 -0.53
C ALA A 449 6.77 13.82 -0.88
N VAL A 450 7.95 13.92 -1.53
CA VAL A 450 8.50 15.22 -1.98
C VAL A 450 7.58 15.87 -3.00
N VAL A 451 7.11 15.13 -4.02
CA VAL A 451 6.25 15.72 -5.05
C VAL A 451 4.91 16.16 -4.47
N CYS A 452 4.25 15.33 -3.65
CA CYS A 452 3.00 15.69 -3.00
C CYS A 452 3.18 16.85 -2.00
N GLY A 453 4.28 16.88 -1.26
CA GLY A 453 4.61 17.97 -0.33
C GLY A 453 4.86 19.30 -1.04
N VAL A 454 5.63 19.30 -2.12
CA VAL A 454 5.89 20.50 -2.95
C VAL A 454 4.60 20.99 -3.60
N ALA A 455 3.76 20.09 -4.13
CA ALA A 455 2.48 20.44 -4.70
C ALA A 455 1.54 21.07 -3.65
N ALA A 456 1.47 20.47 -2.46
CA ALA A 456 0.68 20.98 -1.34
C ALA A 456 1.16 22.37 -0.89
N LEU A 457 2.48 22.55 -0.78
CA LEU A 457 3.09 23.85 -0.47
C LEU A 457 2.76 24.88 -1.55
N ALA A 458 2.95 24.55 -2.82
CA ALA A 458 2.67 25.45 -3.94
C ALA A 458 1.20 25.91 -3.96
N GLN A 459 0.27 24.98 -3.74
CA GLN A 459 -1.15 25.31 -3.66
C GLN A 459 -1.49 26.18 -2.45
N THR A 460 -0.85 25.92 -1.30
CA THR A 460 -1.03 26.73 -0.08
C THR A 460 -0.47 28.14 -0.22
N VAL A 461 0.73 28.28 -0.80
CA VAL A 461 1.34 29.59 -1.06
C VAL A 461 0.52 30.38 -2.07
N ALA A 462 0.04 29.73 -3.15
CA ALA A 462 -0.82 30.38 -4.13
C ALA A 462 -2.11 30.91 -3.50
N LEU A 463 -2.73 30.12 -2.61
CA LEU A 463 -3.92 30.57 -1.87
C LEU A 463 -3.59 31.74 -0.93
N ALA A 464 -2.52 31.63 -0.14
CA ALA A 464 -2.12 32.65 0.84
C ALA A 464 -1.69 33.98 0.21
N THR A 465 -1.13 33.95 -1.01
CA THR A 465 -0.68 35.13 -1.74
C THR A 465 -1.72 35.66 -2.73
N HIS A 466 -2.89 35.01 -2.82
CA HIS A 466 -3.90 35.26 -3.86
C HIS A 466 -3.29 35.24 -5.27
N ALA A 467 -2.25 34.43 -5.48
CA ALA A 467 -1.53 34.37 -6.74
C ALA A 467 -2.28 33.49 -7.76
N GLY A 468 -2.79 34.14 -8.80
CA GLY A 468 -3.51 33.48 -9.89
C GLY A 468 -4.98 33.20 -9.56
N SER A 469 -5.74 32.78 -10.57
CA SER A 469 -7.15 32.46 -10.41
C SER A 469 -7.31 31.11 -9.68
N PRO A 470 -8.14 31.02 -8.62
CA PRO A 470 -8.39 29.78 -7.88
C PRO A 470 -8.79 28.59 -8.75
N HIS A 471 -9.49 28.86 -9.87
CA HIS A 471 -9.94 27.86 -10.83
C HIS A 471 -8.82 27.13 -11.59
N TRP A 472 -7.67 27.79 -11.81
CA TRP A 472 -6.58 27.25 -12.63
C TRP A 472 -5.38 26.77 -11.82
N VAL A 473 -5.17 27.31 -10.61
CA VAL A 473 -4.05 26.94 -9.74
C VAL A 473 -4.05 25.44 -9.44
N GLY A 474 -5.20 24.88 -9.04
CA GLY A 474 -5.33 23.44 -8.72
C GLY A 474 -4.92 22.54 -9.90
N PRO A 475 -5.58 22.65 -11.08
CA PRO A 475 -5.22 21.87 -12.25
C PRO A 475 -3.75 22.01 -12.69
N ILE A 476 -3.16 23.20 -12.60
CA ILE A 476 -1.74 23.43 -12.94
C ILE A 476 -0.83 22.67 -11.96
N VAL A 477 -1.08 22.80 -10.66
CA VAL A 477 -0.31 22.11 -9.62
C VAL A 477 -0.44 20.59 -9.75
N TYR A 478 -1.66 20.08 -9.94
CA TYR A 478 -1.91 18.65 -10.10
C TYR A 478 -1.30 18.12 -11.40
N GLY A 479 -1.38 18.87 -12.50
CA GLY A 479 -0.77 18.52 -13.78
C GLY A 479 0.75 18.44 -13.72
N ALA A 480 1.40 19.41 -13.07
CA ALA A 480 2.85 19.40 -12.85
C ALA A 480 3.28 18.20 -11.98
N ALA A 481 2.58 17.97 -10.86
CA ALA A 481 2.84 16.84 -9.98
C ALA A 481 2.64 15.49 -10.69
N ALA A 482 1.57 15.35 -11.48
CA ALA A 482 1.28 14.16 -12.27
C ALA A 482 2.39 13.88 -13.30
N GLY A 483 2.86 14.93 -14.00
CA GLY A 483 3.97 14.81 -14.96
C GLY A 483 5.26 14.32 -14.31
N VAL A 484 5.64 14.93 -13.17
CA VAL A 484 6.84 14.54 -12.42
C VAL A 484 6.73 13.09 -11.90
N GLN A 485 5.61 12.72 -11.29
CA GLN A 485 5.42 11.35 -10.78
C GLN A 485 5.36 10.31 -11.90
N THR A 486 4.75 10.63 -13.04
CA THR A 486 4.76 9.75 -14.22
C THR A 486 6.19 9.51 -14.70
N GLY A 487 7.01 10.56 -14.75
CA GLY A 487 8.44 10.46 -15.05
C GLY A 487 9.19 9.56 -14.05
N LEU A 488 8.95 9.74 -12.75
CA LEU A 488 9.52 8.89 -11.69
C LEU A 488 9.10 7.43 -11.84
N VAL A 489 7.82 7.16 -12.07
CA VAL A 489 7.28 5.81 -12.28
C VAL A 489 7.95 5.15 -13.49
N CYS A 490 8.04 5.86 -14.63
CA CYS A 490 8.66 5.33 -15.84
C CYS A 490 10.16 5.05 -15.66
N GLY A 491 10.86 5.90 -14.90
CA GLY A 491 12.29 5.75 -14.63
C GLY A 491 12.63 4.66 -13.61
N LEU A 492 11.83 4.53 -12.55
CA LEU A 492 12.07 3.61 -11.44
C LEU A 492 11.48 2.22 -11.67
N LEU A 493 10.22 2.14 -12.11
CA LEU A 493 9.53 0.85 -12.28
C LEU A 493 9.85 0.18 -13.63
N GLY A 494 10.42 0.94 -14.55
CA GLY A 494 10.90 0.44 -15.83
C GLY A 494 12.23 -0.33 -15.73
N ARG A 495 12.88 -0.36 -14.57
CA ARG A 495 14.15 -1.05 -14.34
C ARG A 495 13.89 -2.28 -13.48
N ALA A 496 14.31 -3.46 -13.97
CA ALA A 496 14.39 -4.65 -13.13
C ALA A 496 15.58 -4.49 -12.18
N THR A 497 15.37 -3.81 -11.05
CA THR A 497 16.36 -3.78 -9.98
C THR A 497 16.11 -4.97 -9.06
N ALA A 498 17.15 -5.75 -8.78
CA ALA A 498 17.14 -6.66 -7.64
C ALA A 498 16.70 -5.86 -6.41
N HIS A 499 15.69 -6.39 -5.71
CA HIS A 499 15.05 -5.78 -4.54
C HIS A 499 16.02 -4.99 -3.66
N ARG A 500 15.67 -3.74 -3.31
CA ARG A 500 16.24 -3.04 -2.17
C ARG A 500 15.50 -3.41 -0.90
#